data_AF-A0A7W0NCA3-F1
#
_entry.id   AF-A0A7W0NCA3-F1
#
_cell.length_a   1.000
_cell.length_b   1.000
_cell.length_c   1.000
_cell.angle_alpha   90.00
_cell.angle_beta   90.00
_cell.angle_gamma   90.00
#
_symmetry.space_group_name_H-M   'P 1'
#
loop_
_entity.id
_entity.type
_entity.pdbx_description
1 polymer ?
#
loop_
_entity_poly.entity_id
_entity_poly.type
_entity_poly.pdbx_seq_one_letter_code
_entity_poly.pdbx_strand_id
1 'polypeptide(L)'
;MKILYALLIMVPITLVLRFAGIGGHTAVFVASAFALVPLAALLGRATEEVAIYTGPKIGALLNATLGNSAELIITIIALREGLVEVVKASIAGSIIGNILVVLGLSLLLGGLKNGTQRFDAKAAGTNATMMLLAVAALTVPAVFALGSEEHRPSATDIEHLSDGVAIVLIVIYGLYLLFTLRSTTPEEEEWSHHGESTMKLPLAIGLLLGSTLAVVVMSETLVGALEPTAASWGLTELFV
;
A
#
# COMPACT_ATOMS: atom_id res chain seq x y z
N MET A 1 -17.84 -0.32 6.72
CA MET A 1 -17.68 1.13 7.04
C MET A 1 -17.79 1.42 8.53
N LYS A 2 -18.93 1.22 9.22
CA LYS A 2 -19.08 1.59 10.64
C LYS A 2 -18.06 0.91 11.59
N ILE A 3 -17.83 -0.40 11.41
CA ILE A 3 -16.86 -1.16 12.22
C ILE A 3 -15.43 -0.68 11.97
N LEU A 4 -15.08 -0.38 10.72
CA LEU A 4 -13.78 0.14 10.35
C LEU A 4 -13.49 1.47 11.06
N TYR A 5 -14.39 2.46 10.94
CA TYR A 5 -14.16 3.75 11.60
C TYR A 5 -14.26 3.71 13.12
N ALA A 6 -14.92 2.70 13.71
CA ALA A 6 -14.87 2.49 15.15
C ALA A 6 -13.44 2.23 15.65
N LEU A 7 -12.56 1.65 14.83
CA LEU A 7 -11.15 1.45 15.16
C LEU A 7 -10.35 2.76 15.25
N LEU A 8 -10.90 3.92 14.85
CA LEU A 8 -10.21 5.20 15.04
C LEU A 8 -9.94 5.50 16.53
N ILE A 9 -10.69 4.88 17.45
CA ILE A 9 -10.39 4.94 18.89
C ILE A 9 -9.00 4.37 19.23
N MET A 10 -8.43 3.53 18.38
CA MET A 10 -7.08 3.01 18.56
C MET A 10 -6.01 4.10 18.41
N VAL A 11 -6.28 5.21 17.73
CA VAL A 11 -5.36 6.35 17.63
C VAL A 11 -5.06 6.97 19.02
N PRO A 12 -6.06 7.50 19.77
CA PRO A 12 -5.80 8.03 21.10
C PRO A 12 -5.31 6.95 22.08
N ILE A 13 -5.77 5.69 21.97
CA ILE A 13 -5.26 4.59 22.79
C ILE A 13 -3.76 4.40 22.57
N THR A 14 -3.32 4.36 21.31
CA THR A 14 -1.90 4.22 20.94
C THR A 14 -1.06 5.36 21.53
N LEU A 15 -1.53 6.59 21.42
CA LEU A 15 -0.83 7.75 21.98
C LEU A 15 -0.73 7.68 23.50
N VAL A 16 -1.80 7.28 24.19
CA VAL A 16 -1.78 7.10 25.66
C VAL A 16 -0.80 5.98 26.05
N LEU A 17 -0.83 4.83 25.38
CA LEU A 17 0.11 3.72 25.64
C LEU A 17 1.56 4.18 25.44
N ARG A 18 1.84 4.91 24.36
CA ARG A 18 3.17 5.44 24.03
C ARG A 18 3.65 6.45 25.07
N PHE A 19 2.85 7.46 25.41
CA PHE A 19 3.29 8.55 26.29
C PHE A 19 3.23 8.21 27.78
N ALA A 20 2.29 7.36 28.20
CA ALA A 20 2.22 6.91 29.59
C ALA A 20 3.19 5.75 29.87
N GLY A 21 3.79 5.15 28.83
CA GLY A 21 4.70 3.99 28.96
C GLY A 21 3.99 2.74 29.46
N ILE A 22 2.70 2.56 29.14
CA ILE A 22 1.87 1.46 29.64
C ILE A 22 1.75 0.37 28.56
N GLY A 23 1.83 -0.90 28.96
CA GLY A 23 1.58 -2.05 28.08
C GLY A 23 2.79 -2.52 27.25
N GLY A 24 3.92 -1.82 27.32
CA GLY A 24 5.16 -2.18 26.62
C GLY A 24 5.07 -2.03 25.09
N HIS A 25 6.14 -2.42 24.40
CA HIS A 25 6.23 -2.29 22.94
C HIS A 25 5.16 -3.08 22.20
N THR A 26 4.82 -4.28 22.66
CA THR A 26 3.80 -5.13 22.04
C THR A 26 2.43 -4.47 22.01
N ALA A 27 1.99 -3.85 23.10
CA ALA A 27 0.69 -3.18 23.14
C ALA A 27 0.67 -1.95 22.22
N VAL A 28 1.77 -1.18 22.19
CA VAL A 28 1.93 -0.03 21.29
C VAL A 28 1.93 -0.47 19.83
N PHE A 29 2.64 -1.55 19.50
CA PHE A 29 2.69 -2.13 18.16
C PHE A 29 1.30 -2.59 17.69
N VAL A 30 0.61 -3.40 18.48
CA VAL A 30 -0.74 -3.89 18.14
C VAL A 30 -1.73 -2.73 18.02
N ALA A 31 -1.69 -1.77 18.94
CA ALA A 31 -2.61 -0.63 18.91
C ALA A 31 -2.38 0.27 17.70
N SER A 32 -1.11 0.56 17.37
CA SER A 32 -0.76 1.38 16.20
C SER A 32 -1.10 0.67 14.88
N ALA A 33 -0.90 -0.65 14.79
CA ALA A 33 -1.30 -1.44 13.63
C ALA A 33 -2.82 -1.34 13.38
N PHE A 34 -3.64 -1.53 14.43
CA PHE A 34 -5.09 -1.36 14.31
C PHE A 34 -5.53 0.09 14.05
N ALA A 35 -4.79 1.08 14.54
CA ALA A 35 -5.06 2.49 14.28
C ALA A 35 -4.80 2.87 12.82
N LEU A 36 -3.79 2.27 12.18
CA LEU A 36 -3.45 2.53 10.79
C LEU A 36 -4.51 2.04 9.80
N VAL A 37 -5.21 0.94 10.09
CA VAL A 37 -6.24 0.38 9.18
C VAL A 37 -7.34 1.40 8.81
N PRO A 38 -8.05 2.06 9.75
CA PRO A 38 -9.03 3.07 9.40
C PRO A 38 -8.41 4.38 8.89
N LEU A 39 -7.19 4.72 9.31
CA LEU A 39 -6.50 5.93 8.84
C LEU A 39 -6.13 5.82 7.36
N ALA A 40 -5.64 4.66 6.92
CA ALA A 40 -5.39 4.38 5.50
C ALA A 40 -6.68 4.50 4.68
N ALA A 41 -7.80 3.99 5.19
CA ALA A 41 -9.10 4.13 4.53
C ALA A 41 -9.59 5.59 4.47
N LEU A 42 -9.35 6.40 5.52
CA LEU A 42 -9.66 7.83 5.49
C LEU A 42 -8.78 8.57 4.47
N LEU A 43 -7.50 8.24 4.40
CA LEU A 43 -6.55 8.82 3.47
C LEU A 43 -6.93 8.52 2.01
N GLY A 44 -7.29 7.27 1.72
CA GLY A 44 -7.81 6.87 0.42
C GLY A 44 -9.10 7.61 0.05
N ARG A 45 -10.08 7.67 0.97
CA ARG A 45 -11.31 8.43 0.74
C ARG A 45 -11.06 9.93 0.51
N ALA A 46 -10.16 10.52 1.27
CA ALA A 46 -9.81 11.93 1.08
C ALA A 46 -9.14 12.17 -0.28
N THR A 47 -8.29 11.23 -0.71
CA THR A 47 -7.67 11.25 -2.05
C THR A 47 -8.72 11.18 -3.15
N GLU A 48 -9.68 10.27 -3.04
CA GLU A 48 -10.79 10.12 -3.99
C GLU A 48 -11.64 11.40 -4.09
N GLU A 49 -11.97 12.01 -2.94
CA GLU A 49 -12.72 13.27 -2.89
C GLU A 49 -11.94 14.43 -3.52
N VAL A 50 -10.65 14.55 -3.27
CA VAL A 50 -9.80 15.56 -3.94
C VAL A 50 -9.69 15.28 -5.45
N ALA A 51 -9.58 14.01 -5.85
CA ALA A 51 -9.48 13.60 -7.24
C ALA A 51 -10.69 14.05 -8.07
N ILE A 52 -11.91 13.95 -7.51
CA ILE A 52 -13.16 14.42 -8.14
C ILE A 52 -13.08 15.90 -8.53
N TYR A 53 -12.46 16.75 -7.70
CA TYR A 53 -12.33 18.18 -7.96
C TYR A 53 -11.20 18.56 -8.94
N THR A 54 -10.26 17.65 -9.20
CA THR A 54 -9.08 17.93 -10.04
C THR A 54 -9.23 17.52 -11.51
N GLY A 55 -10.36 16.88 -11.85
CA GLY A 55 -10.66 16.36 -13.18
C GLY A 55 -10.01 14.99 -13.47
N PRO A 56 -10.42 14.31 -14.55
CA PRO A 56 -10.11 12.89 -14.77
C PRO A 56 -8.63 12.55 -14.75
N LYS A 57 -7.83 13.32 -15.49
CA LYS A 57 -6.41 13.00 -15.68
C LYS A 57 -5.58 13.22 -14.42
N ILE A 58 -5.79 14.35 -13.74
CA ILE A 58 -5.08 14.68 -12.50
C ILE A 58 -5.61 13.81 -11.36
N GLY A 59 -6.93 13.57 -11.31
CA GLY A 59 -7.56 12.71 -10.32
C GLY A 59 -7.08 11.26 -10.41
N ALA A 60 -6.92 10.72 -11.61
CA ALA A 60 -6.34 9.40 -11.82
C ALA A 60 -4.88 9.32 -11.33
N LEU A 61 -4.07 10.35 -11.59
CA LEU A 61 -2.70 10.41 -11.09
C LEU A 61 -2.64 10.55 -9.56
N LEU A 62 -3.51 11.37 -8.98
CA LEU A 62 -3.65 11.53 -7.53
C LEU A 62 -4.07 10.23 -6.88
N ASN A 63 -5.03 9.49 -7.44
CA ASN A 63 -5.45 8.22 -6.87
C ASN A 63 -4.35 7.15 -7.00
N ALA A 64 -3.66 7.10 -8.14
CA ALA A 64 -2.57 6.16 -8.37
C ALA A 64 -1.40 6.36 -7.39
N THR A 65 -1.11 7.62 -7.04
CA THR A 65 -0.03 7.98 -6.12
C THR A 65 -0.50 7.99 -4.67
N LEU A 66 -1.49 8.82 -4.36
CA LEU A 66 -1.93 9.06 -2.99
C LEU A 66 -2.82 7.95 -2.42
N GLY A 67 -3.47 7.15 -3.27
CA GLY A 67 -4.26 5.99 -2.84
C GLY A 67 -3.41 4.93 -2.14
N ASN A 68 -2.13 4.84 -2.48
CA ASN A 68 -1.15 3.96 -1.83
C ASN A 68 -0.24 4.71 -0.82
N SER A 69 -0.58 5.95 -0.45
CA SER A 69 0.25 6.78 0.43
C SER A 69 0.54 6.13 1.77
N ALA A 70 -0.44 5.43 2.36
CA ALA A 70 -0.25 4.84 3.68
C ALA A 70 0.89 3.82 3.67
N GLU A 71 0.94 2.98 2.64
CA GLU A 71 2.02 2.03 2.41
C GLU A 71 3.35 2.75 2.18
N LEU A 72 3.38 3.73 1.27
CA LEU A 72 4.59 4.52 0.99
C LEU A 72 5.13 5.22 2.25
N ILE A 73 4.27 5.79 3.09
CA ILE A 73 4.66 6.45 4.35
C ILE A 73 5.30 5.44 5.31
N ILE A 74 4.64 4.29 5.53
CA ILE A 74 5.18 3.22 6.40
C ILE A 74 6.52 2.74 5.88
N THR A 75 6.62 2.47 4.57
CA THR A 75 7.85 2.02 3.91
C THR A 75 8.98 3.05 4.07
N ILE A 76 8.73 4.33 3.83
CA ILE A 76 9.74 5.38 3.98
C ILE A 76 10.21 5.49 5.43
N ILE A 77 9.30 5.43 6.40
CA ILE A 77 9.66 5.48 7.82
C ILE A 77 10.49 4.25 8.21
N ALA A 78 10.07 3.05 7.81
CA ALA A 78 10.82 1.81 8.06
C ALA A 78 12.22 1.84 7.44
N LEU A 79 12.36 2.35 6.20
CA LEU A 79 13.66 2.54 5.56
C LEU A 79 14.55 3.52 6.33
N ARG A 80 13.99 4.60 6.88
CA ARG A 80 14.75 5.58 7.68
C ARG A 80 15.27 4.98 8.99
N GLU A 81 14.55 4.02 9.56
CA GLU A 81 14.96 3.25 10.73
C GLU A 81 15.88 2.06 10.38
N GLY A 82 16.25 1.88 9.10
CA GLY A 82 17.16 0.82 8.66
C GLY A 82 16.51 -0.56 8.49
N LEU A 83 15.18 -0.66 8.59
CA LEU A 83 14.41 -1.90 8.48
C LEU A 83 14.23 -2.35 7.02
N VAL A 84 15.33 -2.55 6.30
CA VAL A 84 15.32 -2.91 4.88
C VAL A 84 14.66 -4.28 4.64
N GLU A 85 14.84 -5.24 5.54
CA GLU A 85 14.21 -6.56 5.44
C GLU A 85 12.69 -6.48 5.60
N VAL A 86 12.21 -5.73 6.59
CA VAL A 86 10.76 -5.46 6.78
C VAL A 86 10.18 -4.81 5.53
N VAL A 87 10.88 -3.84 4.93
CA VAL A 87 10.41 -3.16 3.72
C VAL A 87 10.29 -4.13 2.54
N LYS A 88 11.29 -4.98 2.32
CA LYS A 88 11.24 -6.02 1.28
C LYS A 88 10.09 -7.00 1.53
N ALA A 89 9.92 -7.43 2.78
CA ALA A 89 8.84 -8.33 3.19
C ALA A 89 7.46 -7.68 3.00
N SER A 90 7.30 -6.41 3.37
CA SER A 90 6.06 -5.65 3.21
C SER A 90 5.65 -5.50 1.75
N ILE A 91 6.59 -5.20 0.84
CA ILE A 91 6.29 -5.08 -0.61
C ILE A 91 5.84 -6.45 -1.17
N ALA A 92 6.56 -7.52 -0.84
CA ALA A 92 6.17 -8.88 -1.26
C ALA A 92 4.81 -9.28 -0.65
N GLY A 93 4.60 -8.98 0.63
CA GLY A 93 3.36 -9.22 1.35
C GLY A 93 2.17 -8.46 0.78
N SER A 94 2.36 -7.21 0.35
CA SER A 94 1.33 -6.39 -0.32
C SER A 94 0.89 -7.01 -1.65
N ILE A 95 1.86 -7.47 -2.45
CA ILE A 95 1.60 -8.18 -3.71
C ILE A 95 0.80 -9.47 -3.46
N ILE A 96 1.27 -10.32 -2.54
CA ILE A 96 0.62 -11.60 -2.19
C ILE A 96 -0.76 -11.35 -1.59
N GLY A 97 -0.88 -10.38 -0.68
CA GLY A 97 -2.10 -9.99 -0.01
C GLY A 97 -3.17 -9.56 -1.01
N ASN A 98 -2.81 -8.73 -1.98
CA ASN A 98 -3.76 -8.27 -3.00
C ASN A 98 -4.19 -9.39 -3.97
N ILE A 99 -3.24 -10.19 -4.48
CA ILE A 99 -3.53 -11.23 -5.49
C ILE A 99 -4.24 -12.44 -4.88
N LEU A 100 -3.88 -12.86 -3.67
CA LEU A 100 -4.42 -14.08 -3.08
C LEU A 100 -5.50 -13.79 -2.04
N VAL A 101 -5.20 -12.96 -1.04
CA VAL A 101 -6.10 -12.75 0.10
C VAL A 101 -7.28 -11.89 -0.29
N VAL A 102 -7.05 -10.68 -0.79
CA VAL A 102 -8.10 -9.72 -1.14
C VAL A 102 -8.94 -10.24 -2.31
N LEU A 103 -8.29 -10.64 -3.41
CA LEU A 103 -9.00 -11.20 -4.56
C LEU A 103 -9.74 -12.50 -4.19
N GLY A 104 -9.09 -13.43 -3.48
CA GLY A 104 -9.70 -14.70 -3.07
C GLY A 104 -10.92 -14.51 -2.16
N LEU A 105 -10.83 -13.63 -1.15
CA LEU A 105 -11.98 -13.30 -0.30
C LEU A 105 -13.08 -12.57 -1.08
N SER A 106 -12.72 -11.70 -2.02
CA SER A 106 -13.68 -10.99 -2.86
C SER A 106 -14.47 -11.95 -3.75
N LEU A 107 -13.79 -12.92 -4.38
CA LEU A 107 -14.43 -13.97 -5.19
C LEU A 107 -15.27 -14.91 -4.34
N LEU A 108 -14.78 -15.32 -3.16
CA LEU A 108 -15.52 -16.21 -2.26
C LEU A 108 -16.79 -15.54 -1.73
N LEU A 109 -16.67 -14.39 -1.07
CA LEU A 109 -17.80 -13.70 -0.46
C LEU A 109 -18.76 -13.14 -1.52
N GLY A 110 -18.21 -12.60 -2.61
CA GLY A 110 -18.98 -12.13 -3.76
C GLY A 110 -19.76 -13.26 -4.44
N GLY A 111 -19.13 -14.42 -4.61
CA GLY A 111 -19.73 -15.61 -5.21
C GLY A 111 -20.78 -16.28 -4.32
N LEU A 112 -20.55 -16.34 -3.00
CA LEU A 112 -21.55 -16.85 -2.05
C LEU A 112 -22.83 -16.00 -2.04
N LYS A 113 -22.71 -14.68 -2.19
CA LYS A 113 -23.85 -13.76 -2.18
C LYS A 113 -24.53 -13.63 -3.54
N ASN A 114 -23.77 -13.60 -4.63
CA ASN A 114 -24.28 -13.20 -5.96
C ASN A 114 -24.14 -14.30 -7.03
N GLY A 115 -23.62 -15.48 -6.69
CA GLY A 115 -23.37 -16.57 -7.64
C GLY A 115 -22.21 -16.27 -8.59
N THR A 116 -22.31 -16.71 -9.85
CA THR A 116 -21.24 -16.51 -10.84
C THR A 116 -21.08 -15.02 -11.20
N GLN A 117 -19.93 -14.45 -10.84
CA GLN A 117 -19.55 -13.07 -11.20
C GLN A 117 -18.85 -13.05 -12.57
N ARG A 118 -19.14 -12.03 -13.38
CA ARG A 118 -18.51 -11.82 -14.70
C ARG A 118 -17.64 -10.57 -14.66
N PHE A 119 -16.48 -10.66 -15.29
CA PHE A 119 -15.50 -9.57 -15.39
C PHE A 119 -15.10 -9.37 -16.85
N ASP A 120 -14.59 -8.19 -17.17
CA ASP A 120 -13.99 -7.94 -18.48
C ASP A 120 -12.69 -8.75 -18.61
N ALA A 121 -12.71 -9.74 -19.50
CA ALA A 121 -11.58 -10.64 -19.71
C ALA A 121 -10.35 -9.93 -20.30
N LYS A 122 -10.56 -8.87 -21.09
CA LYS A 122 -9.47 -8.09 -21.69
C LYS A 122 -8.79 -7.24 -20.63
N ALA A 123 -9.55 -6.49 -19.84
CA ALA A 123 -9.00 -5.66 -18.76
C ALA A 123 -8.29 -6.51 -17.70
N ALA A 124 -8.93 -7.61 -17.27
CA ALA A 124 -8.31 -8.56 -16.34
C ALA A 124 -7.04 -9.19 -16.91
N GLY A 125 -7.04 -9.59 -18.19
CA GLY A 125 -5.87 -10.16 -18.86
C GLY A 125 -4.70 -9.18 -18.97
N THR A 126 -4.96 -7.92 -19.31
CA THR A 126 -3.93 -6.86 -19.35
C THR A 126 -3.33 -6.63 -17.97
N ASN A 127 -4.16 -6.47 -16.93
CA ASN A 127 -3.68 -6.25 -15.56
C ASN A 127 -2.89 -7.46 -15.02
N ALA A 128 -3.36 -8.69 -15.28
CA ALA A 128 -2.64 -9.91 -14.88
C ALA A 128 -1.27 -10.02 -15.57
N THR A 129 -1.19 -9.67 -16.85
CA THR A 129 0.07 -9.69 -17.61
C THR A 129 1.05 -8.64 -17.08
N MET A 130 0.59 -7.42 -16.81
CA MET A 130 1.43 -6.38 -16.21
C MET A 130 1.94 -6.78 -14.83
N MET A 131 1.07 -7.36 -14.00
CA MET A 131 1.46 -7.86 -12.68
C MET A 131 2.50 -8.97 -12.76
N LEU A 132 2.32 -9.92 -13.68
CA LEU A 132 3.29 -10.99 -13.91
C LEU A 132 4.65 -10.44 -14.32
N LEU A 133 4.69 -9.49 -15.26
CA LEU A 133 5.94 -8.88 -15.73
C LEU A 133 6.63 -8.07 -14.61
N ALA A 134 5.87 -7.34 -13.80
CA ALA A 134 6.39 -6.58 -12.67
C ALA A 134 7.01 -7.51 -11.61
N VAL A 135 6.30 -8.57 -11.22
CA VAL A 135 6.80 -9.56 -10.26
C VAL A 135 8.03 -10.29 -10.83
N ALA A 136 7.99 -10.71 -12.10
CA ALA A 136 9.13 -11.35 -12.75
C ALA A 136 10.37 -10.45 -12.74
N ALA A 137 10.23 -9.17 -13.07
CA ALA A 137 11.33 -8.20 -13.02
C ALA A 137 11.88 -8.04 -11.59
N LEU A 138 11.01 -7.89 -10.58
CA LEU A 138 11.40 -7.80 -9.16
C LEU A 138 12.13 -9.06 -8.67
N THR A 139 11.85 -10.23 -9.23
CA THR A 139 12.54 -11.48 -8.86
C THR A 139 13.95 -11.59 -9.44
N VAL A 140 14.30 -10.86 -10.51
CA VAL A 140 15.61 -10.99 -11.18
C VAL A 140 16.77 -10.75 -10.20
N PRO A 141 16.87 -9.62 -9.47
CA PRO A 141 17.95 -9.42 -8.51
C PRO A 141 17.94 -10.44 -7.36
N ALA A 142 16.75 -10.86 -6.94
CA ALA A 142 16.59 -11.84 -5.86
C ALA A 142 17.16 -13.21 -6.21
N VAL A 143 16.95 -13.69 -7.45
CA VAL A 143 17.50 -14.97 -7.92
C VAL A 143 19.03 -14.94 -7.95
N PHE A 144 19.64 -13.83 -8.39
CA PHE A 144 21.09 -13.67 -8.36
C PHE A 144 21.65 -13.58 -6.93
N ALA A 145 20.91 -12.95 -6.01
CA ALA A 145 21.30 -12.90 -4.61
C ALA A 145 21.24 -14.26 -3.90
N LEU A 146 20.38 -15.17 -4.37
CA LEU A 146 20.21 -16.54 -3.86
C LEU A 146 21.02 -17.59 -4.64
N GLY A 147 21.77 -17.16 -5.66
CA GLY A 147 22.59 -18.05 -6.50
C GLY A 147 23.72 -18.74 -5.72
N SER A 148 24.33 -19.76 -6.33
CA SER A 148 25.46 -20.48 -5.72
C SER A 148 26.62 -19.54 -5.43
N GLU A 149 27.26 -19.72 -4.27
CA GLU A 149 28.39 -18.91 -3.78
C GLU A 149 29.51 -18.73 -4.83
N GLU A 150 29.75 -19.74 -5.66
CA GLU A 150 30.79 -19.74 -6.70
C GLU A 150 30.50 -18.75 -7.85
N HIS A 151 29.23 -18.47 -8.13
CA HIS A 151 28.80 -17.62 -9.25
C HIS A 151 27.97 -16.40 -8.79
N ARG A 152 27.87 -16.18 -7.49
CA ARG A 152 27.10 -15.07 -6.91
C ARG A 152 27.82 -13.75 -7.23
N PRO A 153 27.15 -12.80 -7.92
CA PRO A 153 27.72 -11.47 -8.14
C PRO A 153 28.02 -10.76 -6.82
N SER A 154 28.90 -9.74 -6.86
CA SER A 154 29.17 -8.96 -5.66
C SER A 154 27.89 -8.26 -5.16
N ALA A 155 27.86 -7.88 -3.87
CA ALA A 155 26.73 -7.16 -3.32
C ALA A 155 26.43 -5.85 -4.09
N THR A 156 27.49 -5.16 -4.54
CA THR A 156 27.42 -3.96 -5.37
C THR A 156 26.81 -4.24 -6.75
N ASP A 157 27.14 -5.38 -7.36
CA ASP A 157 26.55 -5.75 -8.66
C ASP A 157 25.04 -6.04 -8.53
N ILE A 158 24.62 -6.69 -7.43
CA ILE A 158 23.20 -6.95 -7.14
C ILE A 158 22.46 -5.63 -6.88
N GLU A 159 23.09 -4.67 -6.20
CA GLU A 159 22.53 -3.34 -5.97
C GLU A 159 22.33 -2.59 -7.30
N HIS A 160 23.37 -2.52 -8.15
CA HIS A 160 23.25 -1.91 -9.48
C HIS A 160 22.21 -2.60 -10.38
N LEU A 161 22.09 -3.92 -10.27
CA LEU A 161 21.04 -4.66 -10.96
C LEU A 161 19.65 -4.27 -10.42
N SER A 162 19.51 -4.11 -9.11
CA SER A 162 18.26 -3.67 -8.46
C SER A 162 17.88 -2.25 -8.87
N ASP A 163 18.85 -1.33 -8.93
CA ASP A 163 18.66 0.04 -9.41
C ASP A 163 18.19 0.07 -10.87
N GLY A 164 18.84 -0.73 -11.73
CA GLY A 164 18.45 -0.86 -13.14
C GLY A 164 17.03 -1.39 -13.29
N VAL A 165 16.66 -2.43 -12.55
CA VAL A 165 15.29 -2.99 -12.54
C VAL A 165 14.29 -1.95 -12.04
N ALA A 166 14.60 -1.21 -10.96
CA ALA A 166 13.73 -0.18 -10.42
C ALA A 166 13.47 0.94 -11.45
N ILE A 167 14.50 1.43 -12.14
CA ILE A 167 14.37 2.44 -13.19
C ILE A 167 13.46 1.94 -14.32
N VAL A 168 13.70 0.71 -14.81
CA VAL A 168 12.88 0.11 -15.87
C VAL A 168 11.41 -0.01 -15.44
N LEU A 169 11.15 -0.47 -14.21
CA LEU A 169 9.79 -0.59 -13.68
C LEU A 169 9.10 0.77 -13.54
N ILE A 170 9.79 1.80 -13.07
CA ILE A 170 9.25 3.16 -12.98
C ILE A 170 8.89 3.70 -14.37
N VAL A 171 9.75 3.49 -15.37
CA VAL A 171 9.48 3.90 -16.76
C VAL A 171 8.26 3.17 -17.32
N ILE A 172 8.18 1.85 -17.15
CA ILE A 172 7.04 1.05 -17.60
C ILE A 172 5.75 1.51 -16.91
N TYR A 173 5.79 1.76 -15.61
CA TYR A 173 4.64 2.28 -14.86
C TYR A 173 4.21 3.67 -15.37
N GLY A 174 5.15 4.58 -15.63
CA GLY A 174 4.87 5.90 -16.20
C GLY A 174 4.26 5.81 -17.60
N LEU A 175 4.76 4.92 -18.45
CA LEU A 175 4.19 4.67 -19.79
C LEU A 175 2.80 4.05 -19.70
N TYR A 176 2.56 3.15 -18.75
CA TYR A 176 1.25 2.59 -18.46
C TYR A 176 0.26 3.68 -18.02
N LEU A 177 0.65 4.56 -17.10
CA LEU A 177 -0.17 5.69 -16.69
C LEU A 177 -0.48 6.61 -17.88
N LEU A 178 0.51 6.95 -18.70
CA LEU A 178 0.32 7.77 -19.89
C LEU A 178 -0.64 7.13 -20.90
N PHE A 179 -0.50 5.82 -21.14
CA PHE A 179 -1.38 5.05 -21.99
C PHE A 179 -2.81 5.11 -21.44
N THR A 180 -3.01 4.76 -20.17
CA THR A 180 -4.32 4.79 -19.52
C THR A 180 -4.95 6.17 -19.62
N LEU A 181 -4.23 7.24 -19.26
CA LEU A 181 -4.71 8.63 -19.33
C LEU A 181 -5.06 9.12 -20.74
N ARG A 182 -4.55 8.48 -21.79
CA ARG A 182 -4.82 8.81 -23.19
C ARG A 182 -5.89 7.91 -23.81
N SER A 183 -5.99 6.68 -23.32
CA SER A 183 -6.84 5.62 -23.86
C SER A 183 -8.22 5.57 -23.22
N THR A 184 -8.43 6.20 -22.06
CA THR A 184 -9.75 6.32 -21.44
C THR A 184 -10.73 6.99 -22.39
N THR A 185 -11.82 6.30 -22.72
CA THR A 185 -12.90 6.88 -23.52
C THR A 185 -13.81 7.76 -22.66
N PRO A 186 -14.55 8.73 -23.23
CA PRO A 186 -15.48 9.57 -22.46
C PRO A 186 -16.51 8.78 -21.64
N GLU A 187 -16.94 7.59 -22.11
CA GLU A 187 -17.84 6.70 -21.35
C GLU A 187 -17.14 6.06 -20.14
N GLU A 188 -15.86 5.70 -20.25
CA GLU A 188 -15.06 5.21 -19.11
C GLU A 188 -14.72 6.35 -18.12
N GLU A 189 -14.57 7.59 -18.61
CA GLU A 189 -14.45 8.79 -17.76
C GLU A 189 -15.75 8.99 -16.95
N GLU A 190 -16.94 8.88 -17.55
CA GLU A 190 -18.23 8.96 -16.83
C GLU A 190 -18.36 7.90 -15.74
N TRP A 191 -17.97 6.64 -16.00
CA TRP A 191 -18.07 5.55 -15.02
C TRP A 191 -17.07 5.70 -13.86
N SER A 192 -15.89 6.26 -14.14
CA SER A 192 -14.88 6.56 -13.11
C SER A 192 -15.21 7.80 -12.26
N HIS A 193 -16.08 8.69 -12.75
CA HIS A 193 -16.46 9.96 -12.10
C HIS A 193 -17.82 9.94 -11.38
N HIS A 194 -18.49 8.78 -11.26
CA HIS A 194 -19.79 8.66 -10.59
C HIS A 194 -19.75 8.67 -9.05
N GLY A 195 -18.81 9.42 -8.45
CA GLY A 195 -18.95 9.90 -7.09
C GLY A 195 -19.37 11.35 -7.12
N GLU A 196 -20.65 11.67 -6.90
CA GLU A 196 -20.95 13.02 -6.43
C GLU A 196 -20.12 13.25 -5.17
N SER A 197 -19.30 14.30 -5.17
CA SER A 197 -18.45 14.56 -4.02
C SER A 197 -19.31 14.69 -2.76
N THR A 198 -18.97 13.92 -1.74
CA THR A 198 -19.73 13.90 -0.50
C THR A 198 -19.30 15.04 0.43
N MET A 199 -18.24 15.77 0.10
CA MET A 199 -17.65 16.82 0.93
C MET A 199 -17.04 17.96 0.13
N LYS A 200 -17.16 19.20 0.61
CA LYS A 200 -16.54 20.36 -0.04
C LYS A 200 -15.02 20.21 -0.12
N LEU A 201 -14.41 20.69 -1.21
CA LEU A 201 -12.96 20.64 -1.44
C LEU A 201 -12.07 21.03 -0.23
N PRO A 202 -12.34 22.12 0.53
CA PRO A 202 -11.53 22.45 1.70
C PRO A 202 -11.56 21.38 2.79
N LEU A 203 -12.70 20.70 2.96
CA LEU A 203 -12.85 19.59 3.90
C LEU A 203 -12.11 18.35 3.40
N ALA A 204 -12.15 18.06 2.10
CA ALA A 204 -11.38 16.97 1.49
C ALA A 204 -9.87 17.17 1.67
N ILE A 205 -9.37 18.38 1.41
CA ILE A 205 -7.96 18.74 1.63
C ILE A 205 -7.60 18.67 3.12
N GLY A 206 -8.45 19.21 3.99
CA GLY A 206 -8.24 19.15 5.44
C GLY A 206 -8.20 17.71 5.96
N LEU A 207 -9.08 16.84 5.46
CA LEU A 207 -9.10 15.42 5.78
C LEU A 207 -7.84 14.73 5.25
N LEU A 208 -7.43 15.00 4.02
CA LEU A 208 -6.23 14.44 3.38
C LEU A 208 -4.97 14.77 4.20
N LEU A 209 -4.79 16.04 4.57
CA LEU A 209 -3.65 16.49 5.38
C LEU A 209 -3.71 15.90 6.80
N GLY A 210 -4.89 15.91 7.42
CA GLY A 210 -5.08 15.37 8.76
C GLY A 210 -4.83 13.87 8.85
N SER A 211 -5.36 13.09 7.90
CA SER A 211 -5.11 11.65 7.81
C SER A 211 -3.65 11.35 7.47
N THR A 212 -3.02 12.13 6.60
CA THR A 212 -1.59 11.97 6.28
C THR A 212 -0.74 12.13 7.54
N LEU A 213 -0.95 13.21 8.30
CA LEU A 213 -0.22 13.46 9.54
C LEU A 213 -0.47 12.36 10.58
N ALA A 214 -1.72 11.94 10.73
CA ALA A 214 -2.08 10.86 11.66
C ALA A 214 -1.41 9.53 11.26
N VAL A 215 -1.38 9.19 9.96
CA VAL A 215 -0.66 8.02 9.45
C VAL A 215 0.82 8.15 9.78
N VAL A 216 1.48 9.27 9.49
CA VAL A 216 2.90 9.49 9.82
C VAL A 216 3.17 9.22 11.30
N VAL A 217 2.40 9.83 12.22
CA VAL A 217 2.60 9.65 13.67
C VAL A 217 2.37 8.19 14.11
N MET A 218 1.35 7.53 13.57
CA MET A 218 1.06 6.13 13.90
C MET A 218 2.09 5.17 13.28
N SER A 219 2.59 5.45 12.08
CA SER A 219 3.64 4.68 11.42
C SER A 219 4.97 4.79 12.16
N GLU A 220 5.39 5.98 12.61
CA GLU A 220 6.57 6.13 13.48
C GLU A 220 6.41 5.34 14.78
N THR A 221 5.20 5.34 15.34
CA THR A 221 4.90 4.60 16.57
C THR A 221 4.95 3.09 16.35
N LEU A 222 4.40 2.60 15.23
CA LEU A 222 4.41 1.19 14.85
C LEU A 222 5.84 0.71 14.62
N VAL A 223 6.59 1.40 13.75
CA VAL A 223 7.95 1.05 13.36
C VAL A 223 8.88 1.05 14.57
N GLY A 224 8.81 2.08 15.43
CA GLY A 224 9.62 2.14 16.65
C GLY A 224 9.28 1.07 17.69
N ALA A 225 8.13 0.40 17.57
CA ALA A 225 7.75 -0.72 18.42
C ALA A 225 7.94 -2.10 17.75
N LEU A 226 8.37 -2.14 16.49
CA LEU A 226 8.43 -3.36 15.67
C LEU A 226 9.50 -4.33 16.19
N GLU A 227 10.78 -3.93 16.19
CA GLU A 227 11.88 -4.85 16.59
C GLU A 227 11.70 -5.41 18.01
N PRO A 228 11.37 -4.60 19.04
CA PRO A 228 11.18 -5.13 20.39
C PRO A 228 9.97 -6.08 20.46
N THR A 229 8.94 -5.84 19.65
CA THR A 229 7.76 -6.71 19.60
C THR A 229 8.09 -8.03 18.89
N ALA A 230 8.78 -7.98 17.76
CA ALA A 230 9.24 -9.16 17.02
C ALA A 230 10.09 -10.06 17.93
N ALA A 231 11.05 -9.48 18.66
CA ALA A 231 11.86 -10.18 19.64
C ALA A 231 11.01 -10.81 20.77
N SER A 232 10.01 -10.09 21.29
CA SER A 232 9.14 -10.60 22.35
C SER A 232 8.28 -11.80 21.92
N TRP A 233 7.91 -11.84 20.64
CA TRP A 233 7.11 -12.93 20.05
C TRP A 233 7.96 -14.06 19.48
N GLY A 234 9.29 -13.92 19.46
CA GLY A 234 10.19 -14.86 18.80
C GLY A 234 9.98 -14.93 17.29
N LEU A 235 9.48 -13.84 16.69
CA LEU A 235 9.24 -13.73 15.26
C LEU A 235 10.42 -13.02 14.60
N THR A 236 10.67 -13.38 13.33
CA THR A 236 11.62 -12.64 12.50
C THR A 236 10.97 -11.35 12.00
N GLU A 237 11.77 -10.30 11.79
CA GLU A 237 11.32 -9.07 11.14
C GLU A 237 10.71 -9.31 9.76
N LEU A 238 11.14 -10.36 9.06
CA LEU A 238 10.57 -10.77 7.79
C LEU A 238 9.10 -11.24 7.91
N PHE A 239 8.71 -11.85 9.03
CA PHE A 239 7.37 -12.38 9.22
C PHE A 239 6.36 -11.34 9.73
N VAL A 240 6.84 -10.35 10.49
CA VAL A 240 6.03 -9.29 11.12
C VAL A 240 5.56 -8.27 10.08
#